data_AF-A0A1H2FPY4-F1
#
_entry.id   AF-A0A1H2FPY4-F1
#
_cell.length_a   1.000
_cell.length_b   1.000
_cell.length_c   1.000
_cell.angle_alpha   90.00
_cell.angle_beta   90.00
_cell.angle_gamma   90.00
#
_symmetry.space_group_name_H-M   'P 1'
#
loop_
_entity.id
_entity.type
_entity.pdbx_description
1 polymer ?
#
loop_
_entity_poly.entity_id
_entity_poly.type
_entity_poly.pdbx_seq_one_letter_code
_entity_poly.pdbx_strand_id
1 'polypeptide(L)'
;MLGDMSGATTPAPGRLETVRRFVNTLDVDAATDALATPGDLVEWLTSADLLDDAGPGVGAGPAELAHAVAVREALRETLAANHDGDPIPAAALAVLNEAAGRARLTATLTARDGWRPRPSAGGVDGAIGGLLALVGDAMADGTWSRLKVCVDDTCRWAFYDESRARSGKWCSMQVCGNRAKQRAWRDRRAESST
;
A
#
# COMPACT_ATOMS: atom_id res chain seq x y z
N MET A 1 3.43 4.16 19.55
CA MET A 1 4.75 3.49 19.50
C MET A 1 4.55 2.14 18.81
N LEU A 2 4.83 2.10 17.51
CA LEU A 2 4.73 0.90 16.68
C LEU A 2 5.76 -0.13 17.17
N GLY A 3 5.31 -1.36 17.44
CA GLY A 3 6.19 -2.46 17.82
C GLY A 3 7.21 -2.72 16.71
N ASP A 4 8.48 -2.70 17.10
CA ASP A 4 9.64 -2.85 16.23
C ASP A 4 9.66 -4.26 15.60
N MET A 5 9.12 -4.36 14.38
CA MET A 5 9.39 -5.43 13.42
C MET A 5 10.86 -5.31 12.96
N SER A 6 11.78 -5.67 13.86
CA SER A 6 13.25 -5.56 13.75
C SER A 6 13.89 -6.53 12.72
N GLY A 7 13.34 -6.53 11.51
CA GLY A 7 14.00 -6.96 10.29
C GLY A 7 13.64 -5.95 9.21
N ALA A 8 14.28 -4.77 9.26
CA ALA A 8 13.92 -3.59 8.49
C ALA A 8 13.67 -3.93 7.02
N THR A 9 12.43 -3.74 6.57
CA THR A 9 12.09 -3.73 5.15
C THR A 9 12.67 -2.48 4.53
N THR A 10 13.40 -2.62 3.43
CA THR A 10 13.92 -1.46 2.71
C THR A 10 12.76 -0.52 2.32
N PRO A 11 12.88 0.80 2.59
CA PRO A 11 11.94 1.78 2.10
C PRO A 11 11.79 1.73 0.58
N ALA A 12 10.60 2.02 0.08
CA ALA A 12 10.39 2.28 -1.33
C ALA A 12 11.05 3.61 -1.74
N PRO A 13 11.45 3.77 -3.00
CA PRO A 13 12.17 4.96 -3.44
C PRO A 13 11.27 6.21 -3.45
N GLY A 14 11.81 7.33 -2.99
CA GLY A 14 11.17 8.65 -3.10
C GLY A 14 9.77 8.68 -2.52
N ARG A 15 8.82 9.28 -3.25
CA ARG A 15 7.42 9.41 -2.79
C ARG A 15 6.63 8.11 -2.83
N LEU A 16 7.14 7.04 -3.45
CA LEU A 16 6.48 5.73 -3.41
C LEU A 16 6.43 5.15 -1.99
N GLU A 17 7.34 5.59 -1.09
CA GLU A 17 7.29 5.22 0.32
C GLU A 17 5.98 5.62 0.99
N THR A 18 5.34 6.72 0.57
CA THR A 18 4.04 7.12 1.12
C THR A 18 2.98 6.06 0.83
N VAL A 19 2.98 5.45 -0.36
CA VAL A 19 2.06 4.37 -0.71
C VAL A 19 2.36 3.11 0.11
N ARG A 20 3.64 2.75 0.27
CA ARG A 20 4.04 1.61 1.11
C ARG A 20 3.57 1.79 2.56
N ARG A 21 3.81 2.96 3.14
CA ARG A 21 3.38 3.33 4.49
C ARG A 21 1.86 3.30 4.64
N PHE A 22 1.13 3.74 3.61
CA PHE A 22 -0.34 3.69 3.61
C PHE A 22 -0.86 2.25 3.69
N VAL A 23 -0.36 1.37 2.83
CA VAL A 23 -0.72 -0.06 2.86
C VAL A 23 -0.35 -0.69 4.20
N ASN A 24 0.77 -0.28 4.80
CA ASN A 24 1.24 -0.78 6.09
C ASN A 24 0.63 -0.07 7.32
N THR A 25 -0.41 0.74 7.14
CA THR A 25 -1.20 1.21 8.29
C THR A 25 -1.92 0.06 8.99
N LEU A 26 -2.22 -1.02 8.25
CA LEU A 26 -2.69 -2.28 8.83
C LEU A 26 -1.52 -3.25 8.96
N ASP A 27 -1.25 -3.68 10.19
CA ASP A 27 -0.42 -4.82 10.51
C ASP A 27 -1.33 -6.03 10.78
N VAL A 28 -1.37 -6.95 9.81
CA VAL A 28 -2.19 -8.18 9.90
C VAL A 28 -1.63 -9.14 10.95
N ASP A 29 -0.31 -9.23 11.10
CA ASP A 29 0.35 -10.17 12.03
C ASP A 29 0.14 -9.70 13.48
N ALA A 30 0.21 -8.39 13.71
CA ALA A 30 -0.04 -7.79 15.03
C ALA A 30 -1.51 -7.46 15.31
N ALA A 31 -2.41 -7.62 14.34
CA ALA A 31 -3.81 -7.20 14.40
C ALA A 31 -3.99 -5.73 14.86
N THR A 32 -3.14 -4.83 14.35
CA THR A 32 -3.21 -3.39 14.65
C THR A 32 -3.52 -2.60 13.39
N ASP A 33 -4.35 -1.56 13.52
CA ASP A 33 -4.71 -0.66 12.43
C ASP A 33 -4.51 0.78 12.87
N ALA A 34 -3.62 1.50 12.19
CA ALA A 34 -3.35 2.92 12.42
C ALA A 34 -4.45 3.82 11.85
N LEU A 35 -5.39 3.29 11.07
CA LEU A 35 -6.58 4.00 10.58
C LEU A 35 -7.83 3.47 11.31
N ALA A 36 -7.83 3.50 12.64
CA ALA A 36 -8.92 2.96 13.44
C ALA A 36 -10.13 3.93 13.52
N THR A 37 -9.88 5.23 13.45
CA THR A 37 -10.89 6.28 13.54
C THR A 37 -10.74 7.30 12.42
N PRO A 38 -11.79 8.10 12.13
CA PRO A 38 -11.66 9.19 11.16
C PRO A 38 -10.60 10.24 11.56
N GLY A 39 -10.38 10.44 12.87
CA GLY A 39 -9.31 11.31 13.37
C GLY A 39 -7.92 10.78 12.99
N ASP A 40 -7.69 9.48 13.16
CA ASP A 40 -6.42 8.85 12.79
C ASP A 40 -6.16 8.95 11.28
N LEU A 41 -7.21 8.88 10.46
CA LEU A 41 -7.10 9.10 9.02
C LEU A 41 -6.63 10.52 8.69
N VAL A 42 -7.23 11.54 9.30
CA VAL A 42 -6.81 12.93 9.08
C VAL A 42 -5.36 13.12 9.53
N GLU A 43 -5.00 12.65 10.72
CA GLU A 43 -3.63 12.72 11.23
C GLU A 43 -2.64 12.03 10.30
N TRP A 44 -2.97 10.83 9.82
CA TRP A 44 -2.12 10.09 8.90
C TRP A 44 -1.93 10.83 7.57
N LEU A 45 -3.02 11.33 6.95
CA LEU A 45 -2.96 12.05 5.67
C LEU A 45 -2.19 13.36 5.77
N THR A 46 -2.34 14.09 6.88
CA THR A 46 -1.54 15.29 7.16
C THR A 46 -0.07 14.94 7.35
N SER A 47 0.25 13.90 8.14
CA SER A 47 1.64 13.44 8.34
C SER A 47 2.32 12.91 7.06
N ALA A 48 1.53 12.61 6.03
CA ALA A 48 1.97 12.13 4.73
C ALA A 48 2.10 13.26 3.69
N ASP A 49 1.89 14.52 4.07
CA ASP A 49 1.86 15.70 3.19
C ASP A 49 0.85 15.55 2.03
N LEU A 50 -0.28 14.90 2.30
CA LEU A 50 -1.37 14.67 1.32
C LEU A 50 -2.60 15.52 1.60
N LEU A 51 -2.74 16.00 2.83
CA LEU A 51 -3.81 16.88 3.27
C LEU A 51 -3.17 18.09 3.93
N ASP A 52 -3.40 19.28 3.36
CA ASP A 52 -2.95 20.53 3.97
C ASP A 52 -3.54 20.69 5.37
N ASP A 53 -2.78 21.32 6.28
CA ASP A 53 -3.24 21.65 7.64
C ASP A 53 -4.57 22.40 7.54
N ALA A 54 -5.62 21.65 7.83
CA ALA A 54 -6.99 22.00 7.59
C ALA A 54 -7.36 23.33 8.24
N GLY A 55 -7.70 24.33 7.43
CA GLY A 55 -8.63 25.36 7.90
C GLY A 55 -9.91 24.71 8.46
N PRO A 56 -10.64 25.36 9.37
CA PRO A 56 -11.83 24.79 10.01
C PRO A 56 -12.83 24.29 8.96
N GLY A 57 -13.08 22.97 8.92
CA GLY A 57 -14.06 22.34 8.01
C GLY A 57 -13.56 21.12 7.21
N VAL A 58 -12.26 20.83 7.19
CA VAL A 58 -11.75 19.57 6.62
C VAL A 58 -11.69 18.51 7.73
N GLY A 59 -12.69 17.64 7.75
CA GLY A 59 -12.75 16.49 8.66
C GLY A 59 -13.12 15.23 7.91
N ALA A 60 -12.65 14.08 8.37
CA ALA A 60 -13.11 12.79 7.90
C ALA A 60 -14.29 12.31 8.77
N GLY A 61 -15.32 11.75 8.14
CA GLY A 61 -16.35 10.97 8.80
C GLY A 61 -16.11 9.46 8.62
N PRO A 62 -17.04 8.63 9.12
CA PRO A 62 -16.98 7.18 8.94
C PRO A 62 -16.95 6.74 7.47
N ALA A 63 -17.58 7.50 6.56
CA ALA A 63 -17.61 7.20 5.14
C ALA A 63 -16.24 7.41 4.48
N GLU A 64 -15.56 8.50 4.81
CA GLU A 64 -14.20 8.78 4.34
C GLU A 64 -13.20 7.73 4.87
N LEU A 65 -13.35 7.33 6.14
CA LEU A 65 -12.55 6.25 6.72
C LEU A 65 -12.77 4.93 5.97
N ALA A 66 -14.02 4.53 5.77
CA ALA A 66 -14.35 3.31 5.05
C ALA A 66 -13.80 3.33 3.61
N HIS A 67 -13.87 4.49 2.94
CA HIS A 67 -13.30 4.66 1.61
C HIS A 67 -11.77 4.53 1.61
N ALA A 68 -11.06 5.18 2.53
CA ALA A 68 -9.62 5.05 2.66
C ALA A 68 -9.18 3.60 2.94
N VAL A 69 -9.89 2.90 3.84
CA VAL A 69 -9.64 1.49 4.13
C VAL A 69 -9.87 0.63 2.88
N ALA A 70 -10.97 0.84 2.14
CA ALA A 70 -11.23 0.10 0.90
C ALA A 70 -10.11 0.31 -0.14
N VAL A 71 -9.63 1.55 -0.31
CA VAL A 71 -8.51 1.87 -1.20
C VAL A 71 -7.22 1.18 -0.73
N ARG A 72 -6.95 1.17 0.58
CA ARG A 72 -5.80 0.47 1.16
C ARG A 72 -5.82 -1.02 0.82
N GLU A 73 -6.95 -1.68 1.01
CA GLU A 73 -7.11 -3.10 0.70
C GLU A 73 -6.95 -3.37 -0.81
N ALA A 74 -7.55 -2.52 -1.66
CA ALA A 74 -7.42 -2.65 -3.12
C ALA A 74 -5.98 -2.43 -3.62
N LEU A 75 -5.23 -1.51 -3.02
CA LEU A 75 -3.80 -1.35 -3.27
C LEU A 75 -3.04 -2.61 -2.84
N ARG A 76 -3.36 -3.19 -1.68
CA ARG A 76 -2.72 -4.42 -1.21
C ARG A 76 -2.93 -5.60 -2.16
N GLU A 77 -4.11 -5.72 -2.78
CA GLU A 77 -4.37 -6.70 -3.85
C GLU A 77 -3.56 -6.40 -5.11
N THR A 78 -3.44 -5.13 -5.49
CA THR A 78 -2.61 -4.72 -6.65
C THR A 78 -1.13 -5.06 -6.42
N LEU A 79 -0.63 -4.86 -5.20
CA LEU A 79 0.74 -5.23 -4.84
C LEU A 79 0.96 -6.75 -4.78
N ALA A 80 -0.09 -7.54 -4.55
CA ALA A 80 0.01 -8.99 -4.63
C ALA A 80 0.19 -9.44 -6.08
N ALA A 81 -0.55 -8.83 -7.01
CA ALA A 81 -0.44 -9.10 -8.44
C ALA A 81 0.97 -8.77 -9.03
N ASN A 82 1.73 -7.89 -8.37
CA ASN A 82 3.11 -7.57 -8.77
C ASN A 82 4.12 -8.73 -8.59
N HIS A 83 3.76 -9.83 -7.92
CA HIS A 83 4.68 -10.99 -7.81
C HIS A 83 4.93 -11.66 -9.16
N ASP A 84 3.85 -11.99 -9.86
CA ASP A 84 3.88 -12.79 -11.09
C ASP A 84 3.43 -12.00 -12.32
N GLY A 85 3.10 -10.72 -12.15
CA GLY A 85 2.57 -9.88 -13.22
C GLY A 85 1.12 -10.22 -13.58
N ASP A 86 0.39 -10.77 -12.61
CA ASP A 86 -1.00 -11.17 -12.79
C ASP A 86 -1.91 -9.96 -13.02
N PRO A 87 -3.08 -10.17 -13.65
CA PRO A 87 -4.11 -9.13 -13.72
C PRO A 87 -4.56 -8.69 -12.32
N ILE A 88 -4.75 -7.39 -12.13
CA ILE A 88 -5.33 -6.84 -10.90
C ILE A 88 -6.77 -7.40 -10.74
N PRO A 89 -7.16 -7.90 -9.56
CA PRO A 89 -8.52 -8.38 -9.32
C PRO A 89 -9.58 -7.33 -9.65
N ALA A 90 -10.67 -7.75 -10.32
CA ALA A 90 -11.71 -6.83 -10.80
C ALA A 90 -12.35 -5.99 -9.68
N ALA A 91 -12.49 -6.55 -8.48
CA ALA A 91 -13.01 -5.83 -7.31
C ALA A 91 -12.05 -4.71 -6.85
N ALA A 92 -10.75 -4.98 -6.82
CA ALA A 92 -9.73 -3.97 -6.49
C ALA A 92 -9.70 -2.86 -7.55
N LEU A 93 -9.76 -3.23 -8.84
CA LEU A 93 -9.87 -2.26 -9.94
C LEU A 93 -11.10 -1.36 -9.79
N ALA A 94 -12.27 -1.90 -9.44
CA ALA A 94 -13.48 -1.12 -9.26
C ALA A 94 -13.33 -0.07 -8.14
N VAL A 95 -12.75 -0.45 -7.00
CA VAL A 95 -12.49 0.46 -5.87
C VAL A 95 -11.51 1.57 -6.27
N LEU A 96 -10.40 1.22 -6.91
CA LEU A 96 -9.38 2.20 -7.30
C LEU A 96 -9.90 3.17 -8.37
N ASN A 97 -10.72 2.70 -9.31
CA ASN A 97 -11.34 3.55 -10.32
C ASN A 97 -12.41 4.48 -9.71
N GLU A 98 -13.19 4.00 -8.74
CA GLU A 98 -14.16 4.83 -8.00
C GLU A 98 -13.45 5.93 -7.21
N ALA A 99 -12.37 5.58 -6.49
CA ALA A 99 -11.52 6.54 -5.78
C ALA A 99 -10.89 7.58 -6.73
N ALA A 100 -10.38 7.15 -7.89
CA ALA A 100 -9.87 8.06 -8.91
C ALA A 100 -10.96 9.01 -9.44
N GLY A 101 -12.18 8.52 -9.62
CA GLY A 101 -13.34 9.31 -10.02
C GLY A 101 -13.71 10.38 -8.98
N ARG A 102 -13.79 10.00 -7.70
CA ARG A 102 -14.06 10.91 -6.57
C ARG A 102 -13.00 12.00 -6.43
N ALA A 103 -11.74 11.62 -6.57
CA ALA A 103 -10.59 12.52 -6.55
C ALA A 103 -10.54 13.49 -7.76
N ARG A 104 -11.36 13.26 -8.78
CA ARG A 104 -11.28 13.93 -10.09
C ARG A 104 -9.86 13.84 -10.64
N LEU A 105 -9.29 12.63 -10.62
CA LEU A 105 -7.94 12.38 -11.05
C LEU A 105 -7.84 12.58 -12.57
N THR A 106 -7.06 13.56 -13.00
CA THR A 106 -6.89 13.91 -14.42
C THR A 106 -5.42 13.94 -14.79
N ALA A 107 -5.11 13.73 -16.08
CA ALA A 107 -3.76 13.92 -16.58
C ALA A 107 -3.47 15.42 -16.68
N THR A 108 -2.37 15.85 -16.06
CA THR A 108 -1.87 17.23 -16.10
C THR A 108 -0.45 17.23 -16.65
N LEU A 109 -0.18 18.09 -17.62
CA LEU A 109 1.15 18.26 -18.19
C LEU A 109 2.02 19.10 -17.25
N THR A 110 3.11 18.53 -16.74
CA THR A 110 4.12 19.26 -15.94
C THR A 110 5.34 19.59 -16.80
N ALA A 111 6.01 20.70 -16.47
CA ALA A 111 7.19 21.15 -17.22
C ALA A 111 8.39 20.18 -17.13
N ARG A 112 8.43 19.28 -16.13
CA ARG A 112 9.57 18.36 -15.90
C ARG A 112 9.24 16.91 -16.20
N ASP A 113 8.01 16.48 -15.90
CA ASP A 113 7.65 15.07 -15.87
C ASP A 113 6.70 14.69 -17.01
N GLY A 114 6.26 15.65 -17.82
CA GLY A 114 5.27 15.40 -18.86
C GLY A 114 3.88 15.16 -18.27
N TRP A 115 3.06 14.34 -18.94
CA TRP A 115 1.72 14.03 -18.45
C TRP A 115 1.81 13.15 -17.19
N ARG A 116 1.19 13.62 -16.11
CA ARG A 116 1.09 12.91 -14.83
C ARG A 116 -0.32 13.03 -14.24
N PRO A 117 -0.83 11.99 -13.56
CA PRO A 117 -2.11 12.06 -12.87
C PRO A 117 -2.06 13.07 -11.72
N ARG A 118 -3.04 13.96 -11.60
CA ARG A 118 -3.16 14.90 -10.48
C ARG A 118 -4.63 15.03 -10.06
N PRO A 119 -4.94 14.99 -8.75
CA PRO A 119 -6.30 15.18 -8.27
C PRO A 119 -6.68 16.66 -8.35
N SER A 120 -7.97 16.92 -8.50
CA SER A 120 -8.52 18.28 -8.41
C SER A 120 -9.62 18.41 -7.34
N ALA A 121 -10.02 17.30 -6.70
CA ALA A 121 -10.87 17.35 -5.52
C ALA A 121 -10.07 17.82 -4.29
N GLY A 122 -10.76 18.43 -3.33
CA GLY A 122 -10.20 18.76 -2.02
C GLY A 122 -10.52 17.69 -0.97
N GLY A 123 -10.08 17.93 0.27
CA GLY A 123 -10.38 17.06 1.41
C GLY A 123 -9.81 15.64 1.27
N VAL A 124 -10.44 14.68 1.93
CA VAL A 124 -9.97 13.28 1.97
C VAL A 124 -9.93 12.66 0.57
N ASP A 125 -10.95 12.89 -0.27
CA ASP A 125 -10.97 12.36 -1.64
C ASP A 125 -9.80 12.91 -2.48
N GLY A 126 -9.45 14.19 -2.33
CA GLY A 126 -8.27 14.79 -2.93
C GLY A 126 -6.96 14.15 -2.44
N ALA A 127 -6.83 13.92 -1.14
CA ALA A 127 -5.66 13.30 -0.52
C ALA A 127 -5.46 11.84 -0.95
N ILE A 128 -6.54 11.06 -1.01
CA ILE A 128 -6.56 9.71 -1.61
C ILE A 128 -6.17 9.78 -3.09
N GLY A 129 -6.69 10.76 -3.83
CA GLY A 129 -6.25 11.05 -5.19
C GLY A 129 -4.76 11.33 -5.31
N GLY A 130 -4.18 11.99 -4.30
CA GLY A 130 -2.73 12.19 -4.17
C GLY A 130 -1.97 10.87 -4.06
N LEU A 131 -2.44 9.92 -3.25
CA LEU A 131 -1.87 8.56 -3.20
C LEU A 131 -1.93 7.86 -4.55
N LEU A 132 -3.09 7.91 -5.22
CA LEU A 132 -3.26 7.28 -6.53
C LEU A 132 -2.39 7.95 -7.61
N ALA A 133 -2.16 9.26 -7.51
CA ALA A 133 -1.22 9.96 -8.37
C ALA A 133 0.22 9.44 -8.18
N LEU A 134 0.64 9.17 -6.95
CA LEU A 134 1.95 8.57 -6.66
C LEU A 134 2.08 7.16 -7.24
N VAL A 135 1.00 6.38 -7.20
CA VAL A 135 0.94 5.06 -7.87
C VAL A 135 1.13 5.21 -9.37
N GLY A 136 0.41 6.13 -10.01
CA GLY A 136 0.53 6.37 -11.45
C GLY A 136 1.92 6.89 -11.86
N ASP A 137 2.51 7.78 -11.07
CA ASP A 137 3.88 8.26 -11.26
C ASP A 137 4.89 7.09 -11.18
N ALA A 138 4.74 6.19 -10.19
CA ALA A 138 5.57 5.00 -10.01
C ALA A 138 5.37 3.92 -11.09
N MET A 139 4.16 3.84 -11.68
CA MET A 139 3.92 2.98 -12.83
C MET A 139 4.64 3.52 -14.07
N ALA A 140 4.62 4.84 -14.27
CA ALA A 140 5.28 5.49 -15.41
C ALA A 140 6.80 5.42 -15.35
N ASP A 141 7.39 5.49 -14.14
CA ASP A 141 8.85 5.39 -13.95
C ASP A 141 9.36 3.94 -13.77
N GLY A 142 8.44 2.97 -13.68
CA GLY A 142 8.73 1.53 -13.58
C GLY A 142 9.07 1.03 -12.17
N THR A 143 9.05 1.89 -11.14
CA THR A 143 9.30 1.50 -9.75
C THR A 143 8.15 0.72 -9.13
N TRP A 144 6.91 0.89 -9.62
CA TRP A 144 5.71 0.23 -9.08
C TRP A 144 5.84 -1.30 -9.01
N SER A 145 6.34 -1.93 -10.07
CA SER A 145 6.44 -3.40 -10.18
C SER A 145 7.32 -4.06 -9.10
N ARG A 146 8.16 -3.28 -8.41
CA ARG A 146 9.00 -3.76 -7.30
C ARG A 146 8.32 -3.61 -5.94
N LEU A 147 7.29 -2.78 -5.82
CA LEU A 147 6.50 -2.71 -4.60
C LEU A 147 5.58 -3.94 -4.56
N LYS A 148 5.68 -4.73 -3.50
CA LYS A 148 4.97 -6.00 -3.34
C LYS A 148 4.43 -6.13 -1.93
N VAL A 149 3.58 -7.12 -1.69
CA VAL A 149 3.18 -7.55 -0.34
C VAL A 149 3.76 -8.92 -0.03
N CYS A 150 4.03 -9.22 1.24
CA CYS A 150 4.52 -10.54 1.65
C CYS A 150 3.56 -11.65 1.18
N VAL A 151 4.09 -12.74 0.60
CA VAL A 151 3.28 -13.90 0.16
C VAL A 151 2.72 -14.75 1.30
N ASP A 152 3.02 -14.37 2.55
CA ASP A 152 2.46 -15.04 3.72
C ASP A 152 1.12 -14.39 4.03
N ASP A 153 0.03 -15.14 3.88
CA ASP A 153 -1.34 -14.64 4.00
C ASP A 153 -1.62 -14.02 5.37
N THR A 154 -0.89 -14.43 6.40
CA THR A 154 -1.02 -13.87 7.76
C THR A 154 -0.17 -12.62 7.98
N CYS A 155 0.66 -12.23 7.02
CA CYS A 155 1.53 -11.05 7.12
C CYS A 155 1.11 -9.96 6.14
N ARG A 156 1.11 -10.27 4.83
CA ARG A 156 0.78 -9.34 3.73
C ARG A 156 1.39 -7.93 3.81
N TRP A 157 2.49 -7.76 4.55
CA TRP A 157 3.17 -6.47 4.72
C TRP A 157 3.79 -6.01 3.41
N ALA A 158 3.60 -4.74 3.05
CA ALA A 158 4.16 -4.15 1.85
C ALA A 158 5.66 -3.89 1.99
N PHE A 159 6.44 -4.28 0.98
CA PHE A 159 7.89 -4.12 0.93
C PHE A 159 8.35 -3.80 -0.49
N TYR A 160 9.51 -3.17 -0.62
CA TYR A 160 10.13 -2.91 -1.91
C TYR A 160 11.16 -4.00 -2.24
N ASP A 161 11.03 -4.63 -3.39
CA ASP A 161 11.90 -5.71 -3.85
C ASP A 161 13.18 -5.17 -4.49
N GLU A 162 14.23 -5.13 -3.67
CA GLU A 162 15.58 -4.75 -4.09
C GLU A 162 16.37 -5.90 -4.72
N SER A 163 15.81 -7.11 -4.79
CA SER A 163 16.52 -8.22 -5.40
C SER A 163 16.81 -7.94 -6.87
N ARG A 164 18.00 -8.35 -7.32
CA ARG A 164 18.43 -8.16 -8.71
C ARG A 164 17.44 -8.80 -9.70
N ALA A 165 16.91 -9.96 -9.35
CA ALA A 165 15.99 -10.73 -10.19
C ALA A 165 14.51 -10.36 -10.00
N ARG A 166 14.18 -9.38 -9.13
CA ARG A 166 12.79 -9.04 -8.77
C ARG A 166 12.00 -10.25 -8.26
N SER A 167 12.66 -11.13 -7.52
CA SER A 167 12.11 -12.38 -7.01
C SER A 167 11.86 -12.35 -5.50
N GLY A 168 11.87 -11.17 -4.88
CA GLY A 168 11.55 -11.00 -3.47
C GLY A 168 10.09 -11.40 -3.22
N LYS A 169 9.90 -12.34 -2.30
CA LYS A 169 8.56 -12.86 -1.91
C LYS A 169 8.13 -12.46 -0.50
N TRP A 170 9.06 -11.99 0.33
CA TRP A 170 8.86 -11.87 1.77
C TRP A 170 9.34 -10.49 2.21
N CYS A 171 8.58 -9.84 3.09
CA CYS A 171 8.97 -8.55 3.65
C CYS A 171 10.28 -8.65 4.45
N SER A 172 10.49 -9.74 5.19
CA SER A 172 11.74 -10.02 5.88
C SER A 172 12.12 -11.49 5.69
N MET A 173 13.34 -11.72 5.21
CA MET A 173 13.89 -13.09 5.12
C MET A 173 14.10 -13.70 6.51
N GLN A 174 14.40 -12.88 7.52
CA GLN A 174 14.66 -13.36 8.88
C GLN A 174 13.38 -13.76 9.60
N VAL A 175 12.29 -13.01 9.41
CA VAL A 175 11.01 -13.27 10.07
C VAL A 175 10.16 -14.17 9.19
N CYS A 176 9.57 -13.59 8.14
CA CYS A 176 8.67 -14.32 7.26
C CYS A 176 9.43 -15.45 6.57
N GLY A 177 10.59 -15.18 5.95
CA GLY A 177 11.42 -16.18 5.24
C GLY A 177 11.68 -17.47 6.03
N ASN A 178 11.98 -17.34 7.31
CA ASN A 178 12.19 -18.47 8.20
C ASN A 178 10.86 -19.13 8.61
N ARG A 179 9.79 -18.36 8.80
CA ARG A 179 8.45 -18.88 9.12
C ARG A 179 7.96 -19.90 8.09
N ALA A 180 8.04 -19.61 6.79
CA ALA A 180 7.59 -20.61 5.79
C ALA A 180 8.59 -21.73 5.52
N LYS A 181 9.91 -21.55 5.77
CA LYS A 181 10.84 -22.69 5.82
C LYS A 181 10.47 -23.67 6.93
N GLN A 182 10.10 -23.16 8.11
CA GLN A 182 9.66 -23.99 9.24
C GLN A 182 8.33 -24.70 8.93
N ARG A 183 7.34 -24.02 8.34
CA ARG A 183 6.08 -24.65 7.89
C ARG A 183 6.35 -25.79 6.91
N ALA A 184 7.10 -25.53 5.83
CA ALA A 184 7.42 -26.55 4.84
C ALA A 184 8.19 -27.75 5.43
N TRP A 185 9.02 -27.55 6.47
CA TRP A 185 9.68 -28.66 7.17
C TRP A 185 8.72 -29.50 8.02
N ARG A 186 7.71 -28.88 8.65
CA ARG A 186 6.66 -29.58 9.42
C ARG A 186 5.77 -30.40 8.49
N ASP A 187 5.34 -29.82 7.37
CA ASP A 187 4.45 -30.49 6.41
C ASP A 187 5.09 -31.77 5.86
N ARG A 188 6.36 -31.70 5.42
CA ARG A 188 7.13 -32.88 4.97
C ARG A 188 7.29 -33.97 6.03
N ARG A 189 7.37 -33.60 7.31
CA ARG A 189 7.50 -34.56 8.42
C ARG A 189 6.17 -35.22 8.77
N ALA A 190 5.06 -34.50 8.63
CA ALA A 190 3.72 -35.06 8.79
C ALA A 190 3.43 -36.08 7.67
N GLU A 191 3.82 -35.77 6.44
CA GLU A 191 3.70 -36.67 5.28
C GLU A 191 4.56 -37.93 5.40
N SER A 192 5.75 -37.82 6.01
CA SER A 192 6.64 -38.98 6.21
C SER A 192 6.26 -39.87 7.40
N SER A 193 5.29 -39.43 8.22
CA SER A 193 4.82 -40.16 9.41
C SER A 193 3.44 -40.82 9.21
N THR A 194 2.93 -40.78 7.98
CA THR A 194 1.68 -41.42 7.52
C THR A 194 2.03 -42.54 6.54
#